data_AF-A0A2T4BH13-F1
#
_entry.id   AF-A0A2T4BH13-F1
#
_cell.length_a   1.000
_cell.length_b   1.000
_cell.length_c   1.000
_cell.angle_alpha   90.00
_cell.angle_beta   90.00
_cell.angle_gamma   90.00
#
_symmetry.space_group_name_H-M   'P 1'
#
loop_
_entity.id
_entity.type
_entity.pdbx_description
1 polymer ?
#
loop_
_entity_poly.entity_id
_entity_poly.type
_entity_poly.pdbx_seq_one_letter_code
_entity_poly.pdbx_strand_id
1 'polypeptide(L)'
;LSESITDLYTAILGYLAGTLHYFGLSTAVRILKSVVVSKGDMKARYEPVESAQAEFRRLAEMAEAQDLGTVVDGIHGIEQHLKQRTEQDKVEMQSLKDAIKQLNQPINRIDKRLEQIQDGIEQQMRAQILRAISTIPYGSHHKTASKGRLEGSGRWLLSKPAYSDWRKSSFSSVLWLHGIPGSGKTKLASLVVDEI
;
A
#
# COMPACT_ATOMS: atom_id res chain seq x y z
N LEU A 1 -0.95 21.09 55.34
CA LEU A 1 0.04 20.14 54.79
C LEU A 1 -0.53 18.73 54.67
N SER A 2 -1.13 18.14 55.72
CA SER A 2 -1.73 16.79 55.66
C SER A 2 -2.89 16.69 54.65
N GLU A 3 -3.75 17.71 54.60
CA GLU A 3 -4.91 17.78 53.69
C GLU A 3 -4.45 17.85 52.22
N SER A 4 -3.55 18.79 51.90
CA SER A 4 -2.95 18.92 50.57
C SER A 4 -2.19 17.67 50.08
N ILE A 5 -1.57 16.90 51.00
CA ILE A 5 -0.94 15.60 50.65
C ILE A 5 -2.01 14.59 50.26
N THR A 6 -3.10 14.54 51.01
CA THR A 6 -4.22 13.61 50.77
C THR A 6 -4.89 13.92 49.43
N ASP A 7 -5.05 15.20 49.10
CA ASP A 7 -5.60 15.64 47.81
C ASP A 7 -4.67 15.29 46.64
N LEU A 8 -3.36 15.50 46.81
CA LEU A 8 -2.35 15.09 45.83
C LEU A 8 -2.35 13.58 45.59
N TYR A 9 -2.39 12.77 46.66
CA TYR A 9 -2.48 11.31 46.54
C TYR A 9 -3.77 10.87 45.84
N THR A 10 -4.89 11.50 46.16
CA THR A 10 -6.19 11.20 45.53
C THR A 10 -6.16 11.50 44.04
N ALA A 11 -5.59 12.64 43.64
CA ALA A 11 -5.43 13.01 42.24
C ALA A 11 -4.51 12.04 41.48
N ILE A 12 -3.35 11.68 42.05
CA ILE A 12 -2.39 10.74 41.45
C ILE A 12 -3.01 9.35 41.29
N LEU A 13 -3.64 8.82 42.33
CA LEU A 13 -4.26 7.50 42.30
C LEU A 13 -5.42 7.45 41.29
N GLY A 14 -6.22 8.50 41.21
CA GLY A 14 -7.27 8.62 40.19
C GLY A 14 -6.71 8.58 38.77
N TYR A 15 -5.63 9.32 38.51
CA TYR A 15 -4.94 9.31 37.22
C TYR A 15 -4.31 7.95 36.89
N LEU A 16 -3.62 7.33 37.86
CA LEU A 16 -2.99 6.03 37.71
C LEU A 16 -4.01 4.92 37.47
N ALA A 17 -5.14 4.91 38.20
CA ALA A 17 -6.21 3.94 37.98
C ALA A 17 -6.79 4.06 36.56
N GLY A 18 -7.03 5.30 36.09
CA GLY A 18 -7.54 5.56 34.74
C GLY A 18 -6.57 5.15 33.63
N THR A 19 -5.27 5.36 33.84
CA THR A 19 -4.22 5.00 32.86
C THR A 19 -3.90 3.51 32.89
N LEU A 20 -3.79 2.86 34.06
CA LEU A 20 -3.64 1.41 34.17
C LEU A 20 -4.80 0.66 33.52
N HIS A 21 -6.04 1.12 33.70
CA HIS A 21 -7.20 0.56 33.02
C HIS A 21 -7.10 0.72 31.48
N TYR A 22 -6.52 1.82 30.98
CA TYR A 22 -6.31 2.02 29.54
C TYR A 22 -5.21 1.09 28.98
N PHE A 23 -4.09 0.94 29.69
CA PHE A 23 -2.95 0.12 29.25
C PHE A 23 -3.12 -1.38 29.49
N GLY A 24 -4.00 -1.78 30.40
CA GLY A 24 -4.39 -3.18 30.61
C GLY A 24 -5.30 -3.76 29.50
N LEU A 25 -5.76 -2.93 28.56
CA LEU A 25 -6.52 -3.37 27.39
C LEU A 25 -5.60 -3.99 26.33
N SER A 26 -6.12 -4.93 25.54
CA SER A 26 -5.37 -5.55 24.45
C SER A 26 -4.87 -4.50 23.44
N THR A 27 -3.73 -4.78 22.81
CA THR A 27 -3.08 -3.87 21.84
C THR A 27 -4.03 -3.43 20.73
N ALA A 28 -4.90 -4.34 20.23
CA ALA A 28 -5.90 -4.03 19.22
C ALA A 28 -6.96 -3.03 19.71
N VAL A 29 -7.46 -3.21 20.95
CA VAL A 29 -8.43 -2.30 21.57
C VAL A 29 -7.80 -0.93 21.84
N ARG A 30 -6.51 -0.89 22.22
CA ARG A 30 -5.76 0.35 22.41
C ARG A 30 -5.59 1.15 21.11
N ILE A 31 -5.28 0.47 19.99
CA ILE A 31 -5.17 1.13 18.68
C ILE A 31 -6.53 1.75 18.31
N LEU A 32 -7.63 1.00 18.45
CA LEU A 32 -8.98 1.50 18.14
C LEU A 32 -9.37 2.69 19.04
N LYS A 33 -9.12 2.60 20.35
CA LYS A 33 -9.41 3.69 21.30
C LYS A 33 -8.52 4.91 21.10
N SER A 34 -7.28 4.74 20.65
CA SER A 34 -6.36 5.86 20.37
C SER A 34 -6.79 6.73 19.19
N VAL A 35 -7.67 6.24 18.31
CA VAL A 35 -8.30 7.03 17.24
C VAL A 35 -9.35 7.99 17.79
N VAL A 36 -9.95 7.66 18.94
CA VAL A 36 -11.01 8.46 19.59
C VAL A 36 -10.45 9.33 20.72
N VAL A 37 -9.42 8.87 21.43
CA VAL A 37 -8.78 9.61 22.53
C VAL A 37 -7.70 10.53 21.98
N SER A 38 -7.95 11.84 22.02
CA SER A 38 -7.00 12.86 21.58
C SER A 38 -5.88 13.03 22.61
N LYS A 39 -4.71 13.53 22.15
CA LYS A 39 -3.65 14.01 23.07
C LYS A 39 -4.18 15.07 24.05
N GLY A 40 -5.21 15.83 23.67
CA GLY A 40 -5.89 16.79 24.55
C GLY A 40 -6.62 16.14 25.72
N ASP A 41 -7.27 14.99 25.51
CA ASP A 41 -8.04 14.29 26.54
C ASP A 41 -7.12 13.69 27.62
N MET A 42 -5.94 13.22 27.21
CA MET A 42 -4.94 12.71 28.16
C MET A 42 -4.32 13.84 28.99
N LYS A 43 -4.11 15.01 28.36
CA LYS A 43 -3.60 16.19 29.05
C LYS A 43 -4.62 16.75 30.06
N ALA A 44 -5.89 16.81 29.68
CA ALA A 44 -6.99 17.22 30.57
C ALA A 44 -7.15 16.28 31.78
N ARG A 45 -6.89 14.98 31.61
CA ARG A 45 -6.88 14.02 32.74
C ARG A 45 -5.72 14.21 33.71
N TYR A 46 -4.65 14.89 33.30
CA TYR A 46 -3.48 15.16 34.14
C TYR A 46 -3.55 16.51 34.87
N GLU A 47 -4.33 17.48 34.36
CA GLU A 47 -4.51 18.81 34.97
C GLU A 47 -4.83 18.81 36.48
N PRO A 48 -5.67 17.89 37.01
CA PRO A 48 -5.92 17.82 38.45
C PRO A 48 -4.68 17.43 39.27
N VAL A 49 -3.81 16.58 38.72
CA VAL A 49 -2.54 16.18 39.35
C VAL A 49 -1.58 17.36 39.37
N GLU A 50 -1.47 18.07 38.24
CA GLU A 50 -0.61 19.24 38.10
C GLU A 50 -1.05 20.38 39.06
N SER A 51 -2.36 20.59 39.20
CA SER A 51 -2.93 21.58 40.11
C SER A 51 -2.68 21.23 41.59
N ALA A 52 -2.93 19.97 41.99
CA ALA A 52 -2.71 19.51 43.36
C ALA A 52 -1.21 19.51 43.74
N GLN A 53 -0.32 19.22 42.79
CA GLN A 53 1.14 19.34 42.99
C GLN A 53 1.55 20.79 43.23
N ALA A 54 1.03 21.74 42.47
CA ALA A 54 1.36 23.16 42.61
C ALA A 54 0.92 23.73 43.96
N GLU A 55 -0.26 23.33 44.45
CA GLU A 55 -0.78 23.74 45.77
C GLU A 55 0.07 23.16 46.92
N PHE A 56 0.38 21.87 46.84
CA PHE A 56 1.26 21.22 47.81
C PHE A 56 2.64 21.86 47.87
N ARG A 57 3.22 22.20 46.70
CA ARG A 57 4.53 22.85 46.59
C ARG A 57 4.56 24.22 47.28
N ARG A 58 3.53 25.03 47.07
CA ARG A 58 3.37 26.33 47.77
C ARG A 58 3.37 26.16 49.29
N LEU A 59 2.63 25.18 49.81
CA LEU A 59 2.52 24.96 51.25
C LEU A 59 3.81 24.36 51.85
N ALA A 60 4.54 23.54 51.09
CA ALA A 60 5.82 22.97 51.51
C ALA A 60 6.95 24.01 51.54
N GLU A 61 6.98 24.93 50.57
CA GLU A 61 7.94 26.05 50.54
C GLU A 61 7.72 27.01 51.73
N MET A 62 6.46 27.23 52.13
CA MET A 62 6.12 28.02 53.33
C MET A 62 6.47 27.34 54.65
N ALA A 63 6.76 26.02 54.64
CA ALA A 63 6.99 25.22 55.83
C ALA A 63 8.47 24.80 56.03
N GLU A 64 9.41 25.36 55.25
CA GLU A 64 10.86 25.04 55.30
C GLU A 64 11.18 23.52 55.19
N ALA A 65 10.36 22.75 54.48
CA ALA A 65 10.52 21.30 54.31
C ALA A 65 11.62 20.95 53.29
N GLN A 66 12.89 21.12 53.69
CA GLN A 66 14.07 20.96 52.83
C GLN A 66 14.23 19.55 52.22
N ASP A 67 13.74 18.50 52.89
CA ASP A 67 13.83 17.10 52.45
C ASP A 67 12.86 16.75 51.30
N LEU A 68 11.83 17.57 51.09
CA LEU A 68 10.82 17.32 50.08
C LEU A 68 11.21 17.90 48.70
N GLY A 69 12.04 18.95 48.70
CA GLY A 69 12.55 19.58 47.47
C GLY A 69 13.46 18.65 46.65
N THR A 70 14.30 17.86 47.34
CA THR A 70 15.20 16.89 46.70
C THR A 70 14.45 15.76 45.97
N VAL A 71 13.33 15.31 46.53
CA VAL A 71 12.45 14.31 45.88
C VAL A 71 11.81 14.87 44.61
N VAL A 72 11.36 16.12 44.65
CA VAL A 72 10.75 16.80 43.50
C VAL A 72 11.77 17.03 42.38
N ASP A 73 12.99 17.42 42.73
CA ASP A 73 14.07 17.57 41.74
C ASP A 73 14.45 16.24 41.08
N GLY A 74 14.44 15.15 41.86
CA GLY A 74 14.61 13.79 41.34
C GLY A 74 13.53 13.39 40.32
N ILE A 75 12.26 13.70 40.62
CA ILE A 75 11.14 13.47 39.69
C ILE A 75 11.32 14.29 38.41
N HIS A 76 11.72 15.56 38.54
CA HIS A 76 11.95 16.42 37.37
C HIS A 76 13.06 15.89 36.45
N GLY A 77 14.15 15.35 37.03
CA GLY A 77 15.21 14.70 36.27
C GLY A 77 14.72 13.47 35.49
N ILE A 78 13.84 12.67 36.10
CA ILE A 78 13.22 11.51 35.44
C ILE A 78 12.33 11.97 34.27
N GLU A 79 11.51 13.01 34.47
CA GLU A 79 10.66 13.55 33.40
C GLU A 79 11.46 14.04 32.19
N GLN A 80 12.58 14.72 32.41
CA GLN A 80 13.46 15.19 31.34
C GLN A 80 14.07 14.02 30.56
N HIS A 81 14.58 13.00 31.27
CA HIS A 81 15.10 11.79 30.64
C HIS A 81 14.04 11.06 29.81
N LEU A 82 12.81 10.95 30.30
CA LEU A 82 11.70 10.33 29.56
C LEU A 82 11.33 11.11 28.30
N LYS A 83 11.32 12.45 28.36
CA LYS A 83 11.07 13.29 27.17
C LYS A 83 12.15 13.10 26.12
N GLN A 84 13.42 13.07 26.52
CA GLN A 84 14.53 12.87 25.60
C GLN A 84 14.49 11.49 24.93
N ARG A 85 14.21 10.44 25.70
CA ARG A 85 14.04 9.08 25.18
C ARG A 85 12.87 8.97 24.21
N THR A 86 11.76 9.63 24.50
CA THR A 86 10.58 9.67 23.61
C THR A 86 10.91 10.32 22.27
N GLU A 87 11.69 11.42 22.27
CA GLU A 87 12.08 12.08 21.03
C GLU A 87 13.09 11.23 20.25
N GLN A 88 13.99 10.53 20.94
CA GLN A 88 14.92 9.58 20.32
C GLN A 88 14.18 8.42 19.64
N ASP A 89 13.23 7.79 20.34
CA ASP A 89 12.40 6.70 19.78
C ASP A 89 11.62 7.17 18.54
N LYS A 90 11.20 8.43 18.52
CA LYS A 90 10.49 9.03 17.38
C LYS A 90 11.41 9.23 16.18
N VAL A 91 12.66 9.61 16.39
CA VAL A 91 13.67 9.72 15.31
C VAL A 91 14.01 8.34 14.74
N GLU A 92 14.16 7.33 15.59
CA GLU A 92 14.39 5.94 15.16
C GLU A 92 13.20 5.38 14.37
N MET A 93 11.98 5.60 14.87
CA MET A 93 10.75 5.22 14.17
C MET A 93 10.61 5.90 12.80
N GLN A 94 11.04 7.16 12.69
CA GLN A 94 11.02 7.88 11.42
C GLN A 94 12.04 7.28 10.44
N SER A 95 13.25 6.96 10.92
CA SER A 95 14.28 6.31 10.12
C SER A 95 13.83 4.93 9.61
N LEU A 96 13.12 4.16 10.44
CA LEU A 96 12.53 2.88 10.06
C LEU A 96 11.44 3.06 8.98
N LYS A 97 10.55 4.04 9.13
CA LYS A 97 9.54 4.37 8.11
C LYS A 97 10.18 4.72 6.78
N ASP A 98 11.25 5.50 6.81
CA ASP A 98 11.97 5.90 5.60
C ASP A 98 12.66 4.70 4.94
N ALA A 99 13.25 3.79 5.72
CA ALA A 99 13.82 2.55 5.20
C ALA A 99 12.75 1.65 4.54
N ILE A 100 11.58 1.49 5.16
CA ILE A 100 10.44 0.76 4.57
C ILE A 100 9.99 1.43 3.26
N LYS A 101 9.90 2.75 3.24
CA LYS A 101 9.51 3.51 2.04
C LYS A 101 10.52 3.32 0.91
N GLN A 102 11.82 3.25 1.23
CA GLN A 102 12.87 3.01 0.24
C GLN A 102 12.79 1.60 -0.37
N LEU A 103 12.34 0.58 0.39
CA LEU A 103 12.15 -0.78 -0.13
C LEU A 103 11.00 -0.90 -1.15
N ASN A 104 10.06 0.05 -1.16
CA ASN A 104 8.91 0.01 -2.05
C ASN A 104 9.31 0.10 -3.55
N GLN A 105 10.38 0.84 -3.86
CA GLN A 105 10.86 0.97 -5.24
C GLN A 105 11.46 -0.35 -5.78
N PRO A 106 12.40 -1.01 -5.08
CA PRO A 106 12.88 -2.34 -5.45
C PRO A 106 11.78 -3.38 -5.63
N ILE A 107 10.80 -3.45 -4.73
CA ILE A 107 9.70 -4.44 -4.80
C ILE A 107 8.91 -4.25 -6.10
N ASN A 108 8.48 -3.02 -6.40
CA ASN A 108 7.76 -2.73 -7.64
C ASN A 108 8.60 -3.04 -8.91
N ARG A 109 9.93 -2.93 -8.85
CA ARG A 109 10.81 -3.31 -9.96
C ARG A 109 10.87 -4.83 -10.14
N ILE A 110 10.82 -5.58 -9.05
CA ILE A 110 10.79 -7.05 -9.09
C ILE A 110 9.47 -7.52 -9.71
N ASP A 111 8.34 -6.95 -9.30
CA ASP A 111 7.02 -7.31 -9.86
C ASP A 111 6.98 -7.13 -11.38
N LYS A 112 7.44 -5.98 -11.88
CA LYS A 112 7.54 -5.75 -13.33
C LYS A 112 8.45 -6.74 -14.06
N ARG A 113 9.54 -7.17 -13.42
CA ARG A 113 10.44 -8.17 -14.01
C ARG A 113 9.79 -9.56 -14.02
N LEU A 114 9.02 -9.90 -13.00
CA LEU A 114 8.27 -11.14 -12.94
C LEU A 114 7.20 -11.21 -14.03
N GLU A 115 6.45 -10.13 -14.26
CA GLU A 115 5.50 -10.01 -15.38
C GLU A 115 6.19 -10.29 -16.72
N GLN A 116 7.33 -9.63 -16.98
CA GLN A 116 8.10 -9.84 -18.21
C GLN A 116 8.60 -11.28 -18.39
N ILE A 117 9.04 -11.93 -17.31
CA ILE A 117 9.49 -13.33 -17.33
C ILE A 117 8.30 -14.25 -17.62
N GLN A 118 7.15 -14.00 -16.97
CA GLN A 118 5.94 -14.78 -17.17
C GLN A 118 5.46 -14.70 -18.64
N ASP A 119 5.38 -13.50 -19.19
CA ASP A 119 5.03 -13.28 -20.60
C ASP A 119 6.00 -14.01 -21.54
N GLY A 120 7.30 -13.94 -21.23
CA GLY A 120 8.35 -14.63 -21.99
C GLY A 120 8.18 -16.15 -21.99
N ILE A 121 7.90 -16.75 -20.84
CA ILE A 121 7.66 -18.19 -20.70
C ILE A 121 6.39 -18.59 -21.46
N GLU A 122 5.31 -17.83 -21.34
CA GLU A 122 4.06 -18.13 -22.03
C GLU A 122 4.22 -18.03 -23.55
N GLN A 123 4.92 -16.99 -24.04
CA GLN A 123 5.20 -16.83 -25.46
C GLN A 123 6.07 -17.97 -26.00
N GLN A 124 7.08 -18.42 -25.23
CA GLN A 124 7.90 -19.57 -25.59
C GLN A 124 7.08 -20.86 -25.65
N MET A 125 6.23 -21.12 -24.65
CA MET A 125 5.36 -22.30 -24.62
C MET A 125 4.42 -22.32 -25.82
N ARG A 126 3.75 -21.19 -26.11
CA ARG A 126 2.88 -21.05 -27.29
C ARG A 126 3.65 -21.33 -28.59
N ALA A 127 4.86 -20.81 -28.74
CA ALA A 127 5.69 -21.06 -29.91
C ALA A 127 6.11 -22.53 -30.04
N GLN A 128 6.39 -23.21 -28.93
CA GLN A 128 6.71 -24.65 -28.93
C GLN A 128 5.50 -25.49 -29.34
N ILE A 129 4.32 -25.22 -28.77
CA ILE A 129 3.07 -25.92 -29.13
C ILE A 129 2.77 -25.74 -30.62
N LEU A 130 2.85 -24.51 -31.15
CA LEU A 130 2.58 -24.26 -32.56
C LEU A 130 3.55 -25.00 -33.49
N ARG A 131 4.84 -25.08 -33.12
CA ARG A 131 5.84 -25.87 -33.87
C ARG A 131 5.60 -27.37 -33.79
N ALA A 132 5.10 -27.87 -32.65
CA ALA A 132 4.77 -29.27 -32.48
C ALA A 132 3.58 -29.68 -33.36
N ILE A 133 2.60 -28.78 -33.55
CA ILE A 133 1.40 -29.05 -34.35
C ILE A 133 1.66 -28.89 -35.86
N SER A 134 2.54 -27.96 -36.26
CA SER A 134 2.83 -27.72 -37.67
C SER A 134 4.28 -27.28 -37.91
N THR A 135 4.92 -27.91 -38.88
CA THR A 135 6.25 -27.49 -39.39
C THR A 135 6.17 -26.34 -40.40
N ILE A 136 4.96 -25.92 -40.80
CA ILE A 136 4.76 -24.86 -41.78
C ILE A 136 5.14 -23.51 -41.14
N PRO A 137 6.00 -22.70 -41.79
CA PRO A 137 6.41 -21.41 -41.27
C PRO A 137 5.33 -20.33 -41.49
N TYR A 138 4.16 -20.51 -40.88
CA TYR A 138 2.97 -19.65 -41.03
C TYR A 138 3.28 -18.16 -40.82
N GLY A 139 4.11 -17.83 -39.82
CA GLY A 139 4.51 -16.44 -39.55
C GLY A 139 5.33 -15.81 -40.68
N SER A 140 6.18 -16.61 -41.36
CA SER A 140 6.94 -16.14 -42.52
C SER A 140 6.05 -15.95 -43.75
N HIS A 141 5.12 -16.89 -43.99
CA HIS A 141 4.14 -16.79 -45.06
C HIS A 141 3.23 -15.57 -44.88
N HIS A 142 2.75 -15.34 -43.67
CA HIS A 142 1.95 -14.16 -43.33
C HIS A 142 2.75 -12.87 -43.50
N LYS A 143 3.99 -12.78 -43.00
CA LYS A 143 4.86 -11.60 -43.20
C LYS A 143 5.10 -11.31 -44.69
N THR A 144 5.33 -12.33 -45.49
CA THR A 144 5.51 -12.19 -46.95
C THR A 144 4.21 -11.75 -47.63
N ALA A 145 3.07 -12.31 -47.22
CA ALA A 145 1.76 -11.88 -47.70
C ALA A 145 1.51 -10.41 -47.35
N SER A 146 1.69 -10.04 -46.08
CA SER A 146 1.47 -8.70 -45.53
C SER A 146 2.35 -7.63 -46.19
N LYS A 147 3.66 -7.87 -46.33
CA LYS A 147 4.61 -6.94 -47.00
C LYS A 147 4.23 -6.62 -48.45
N GLY A 148 3.69 -7.59 -49.18
CA GLY A 148 3.30 -7.39 -50.58
C GLY A 148 1.85 -6.95 -50.76
N ARG A 149 1.21 -6.38 -49.72
CA ARG A 149 -0.12 -5.76 -49.87
C ARG A 149 0.05 -4.30 -50.28
N LEU A 150 -0.81 -3.86 -51.18
CA LEU A 150 -0.97 -2.44 -51.46
C LEU A 150 -1.72 -1.80 -50.27
N GLU A 151 -1.17 -0.73 -49.71
CA GLU A 151 -1.78 -0.02 -48.59
C GLU A 151 -3.22 0.43 -48.92
N GLY A 152 -4.14 0.27 -47.96
CA GLY A 152 -5.56 0.58 -48.14
C GLY A 152 -6.35 -0.42 -48.98
N SER A 153 -5.71 -1.25 -49.80
CA SER A 153 -6.38 -2.27 -50.60
C SER A 153 -6.97 -3.40 -49.74
N GLY A 154 -8.10 -3.96 -50.18
CA GLY A 154 -8.77 -5.06 -49.50
C GLY A 154 -9.55 -4.68 -48.24
N ARG A 155 -9.44 -3.44 -47.74
CA ARG A 155 -10.18 -2.95 -46.56
C ARG A 155 -11.70 -3.04 -46.72
N TRP A 156 -12.20 -2.98 -47.96
CA TRP A 156 -13.62 -3.17 -48.26
C TRP A 156 -14.15 -4.50 -47.70
N LEU A 157 -13.31 -5.54 -47.55
CA LEU A 157 -13.70 -6.82 -46.98
C LEU A 157 -14.09 -6.68 -45.50
N LEU A 158 -13.37 -5.84 -44.76
CA LEU A 158 -13.60 -5.59 -43.33
C LEU A 158 -14.92 -4.85 -43.06
N SER A 159 -15.41 -4.12 -44.06
CA SER A 159 -16.71 -3.43 -44.02
C SER A 159 -17.88 -4.32 -44.45
N LYS A 160 -17.65 -5.55 -44.92
CA LYS A 160 -18.74 -6.43 -45.35
C LYS A 160 -19.50 -7.00 -44.14
N PRO A 161 -20.85 -7.05 -44.19
CA PRO A 161 -21.65 -7.69 -43.15
C PRO A 161 -21.19 -9.12 -42.84
N ALA A 162 -20.94 -9.92 -43.88
CA ALA A 162 -20.45 -11.30 -43.73
C ALA A 162 -19.16 -11.42 -42.90
N TYR A 163 -18.23 -10.46 -43.00
CA TYR A 163 -17.02 -10.44 -42.16
C TYR A 163 -17.36 -10.04 -40.71
N SER A 164 -18.14 -8.98 -40.53
CA SER A 164 -18.57 -8.51 -39.21
C SER A 164 -19.32 -9.60 -38.44
N ASP A 165 -20.26 -10.27 -39.10
CA ASP A 165 -21.10 -11.31 -38.51
C ASP A 165 -20.26 -12.53 -38.12
N TRP A 166 -19.34 -12.96 -39.00
CA TRP A 166 -18.38 -14.01 -38.70
C TRP A 166 -17.48 -13.65 -37.51
N ARG A 167 -16.92 -12.44 -37.49
CA ARG A 167 -16.01 -11.99 -36.42
C ARG A 167 -16.69 -11.85 -35.06
N LYS A 168 -17.96 -11.44 -35.04
CA LYS A 168 -18.75 -11.26 -33.81
C LYS A 168 -19.45 -12.53 -33.34
N SER A 169 -19.45 -13.59 -34.14
CA SER A 169 -20.09 -14.86 -33.80
C SER A 169 -19.49 -15.43 -32.51
N SER A 170 -20.34 -15.74 -31.54
CA SER A 170 -19.95 -16.43 -30.29
C SER A 170 -19.74 -17.94 -30.47
N PHE A 171 -20.07 -18.47 -31.65
CA PHE A 171 -19.93 -19.88 -32.00
C PHE A 171 -18.91 -20.08 -33.14
N SER A 172 -18.36 -21.28 -33.23
CA SER A 172 -17.46 -21.67 -34.32
C SER A 172 -18.15 -21.44 -35.67
N SER A 173 -17.54 -20.62 -36.52
CA SER A 173 -18.09 -20.22 -37.82
C SER A 173 -16.99 -20.07 -38.86
N VAL A 174 -17.33 -20.23 -40.14
CA VAL A 174 -16.39 -20.22 -41.26
C VAL A 174 -16.73 -19.07 -42.21
N LEU A 175 -15.75 -18.20 -42.48
CA LEU A 175 -15.83 -17.20 -43.54
C LEU A 175 -15.18 -17.74 -44.82
N TRP A 176 -15.98 -17.93 -45.87
CA TRP A 176 -15.50 -18.44 -47.14
C TRP A 176 -15.19 -17.33 -48.14
N LEU A 177 -13.92 -17.19 -48.53
CA LEU A 177 -13.47 -16.24 -49.55
C LEU A 177 -13.17 -16.96 -50.86
N HIS A 178 -14.03 -16.75 -51.87
CA HIS A 178 -13.91 -17.37 -53.19
C HIS A 178 -13.50 -16.37 -54.28
N GLY A 179 -12.90 -16.88 -55.35
CA GLY A 179 -12.47 -16.10 -56.51
C GLY A 179 -11.46 -16.85 -57.37
N ILE A 180 -11.23 -16.37 -58.59
CA ILE A 180 -10.30 -16.99 -59.56
C ILE A 180 -8.85 -17.07 -59.01
N PRO A 181 -7.99 -17.96 -59.52
CA PRO A 181 -6.56 -17.92 -59.21
C PRO A 181 -5.96 -16.53 -59.47
N GLY A 182 -5.02 -16.09 -58.62
CA GLY A 182 -4.39 -14.77 -58.74
C GLY A 182 -5.21 -13.57 -58.24
N SER A 183 -6.48 -13.72 -57.85
CA SER A 183 -7.34 -12.62 -57.34
C SER A 183 -6.95 -12.01 -55.98
N GLY A 184 -5.81 -12.39 -55.41
CA GLY A 184 -5.33 -11.80 -54.15
C GLY A 184 -5.95 -12.35 -52.86
N LYS A 185 -6.67 -13.49 -52.91
CA LYS A 185 -7.28 -14.13 -51.73
C LYS A 185 -6.30 -14.28 -50.55
N THR A 186 -5.07 -14.71 -50.79
CA THR A 186 -4.03 -14.85 -49.75
C THR A 186 -3.66 -13.51 -49.10
N LYS A 187 -3.64 -12.43 -49.88
CA LYS A 187 -3.38 -11.07 -49.37
C LYS A 187 -4.54 -10.58 -48.51
N LEU A 188 -5.78 -10.87 -48.93
CA LEU A 188 -7.00 -10.56 -48.17
C LEU A 188 -7.09 -11.37 -46.87
N ALA A 189 -6.76 -12.66 -46.90
CA ALA A 189 -6.71 -13.49 -45.70
C ALA A 189 -5.65 -12.98 -44.71
N SER A 190 -4.48 -12.58 -45.20
CA SER A 190 -3.45 -11.94 -44.39
C SER A 190 -3.94 -10.60 -43.80
N LEU A 191 -4.70 -9.79 -44.54
CA LEU A 191 -5.32 -8.59 -43.96
C LEU A 191 -6.26 -8.93 -42.81
N VAL A 192 -7.09 -9.97 -42.97
CA VAL A 192 -8.00 -10.43 -41.92
C VAL A 192 -7.24 -10.89 -40.67
N VAL A 193 -6.15 -11.63 -40.82
CA VAL A 193 -5.32 -12.10 -39.69
C VAL A 193 -4.71 -10.94 -38.90
N ASP A 194 -4.33 -9.84 -39.55
CA ASP A 194 -3.78 -8.67 -38.86
C ASP A 194 -4.84 -7.87 -38.06
N GLU A 195 -6.11 -8.05 -38.37
CA GLU A 195 -7.23 -7.34 -37.73
C GLU A 195 -7.84 -8.12 -36.55
N ILE A 196 -7.47 -9.40 -36.36
CA ILE A 196 -7.93 -10.27 -35.27
C ILE A 196 -7.03 -10.07 -34.05
#